data_AF-A0A968KLL1-F1
#
_entry.id   AF-A0A968KLL1-F1
#
_cell.length_a   1.000
_cell.length_b   1.000
_cell.length_c   1.000
_cell.angle_alpha   90.00
_cell.angle_beta   90.00
_cell.angle_gamma   90.00
#
_symmetry.space_group_name_H-M   'P 1'
#
loop_
_entity.id
_entity.type
_entity.pdbx_description
1 polymer ?
#
loop_
_entity_poly.entity_id
_entity_poly.type
_entity_poly.pdbx_seq_one_letter_code
_entity_poly.pdbx_strand_id
1 'polypeptide(L)'
;MTGYLVVISILGYMAFYLSIQMGQIDRLIHEARLEAMTPEQIETIKDRLTLTTRRLSNEAKWIAILGGLFSIIGGVYTYNLVVRPLRKLVTYVETGEGDLPEIKNNNEIKQLMTAITTQMEPASDPKKTTPT
;
A
#
# COMPACT_ATOMS: atom_id res chain seq x y z
N MET A 1 -11.22 -3.87 -0.54
CA MET A 1 -10.56 -5.11 -1.03
C MET A 1 -9.49 -4.86 -2.10
N THR A 2 -9.73 -3.98 -3.07
CA THR A 2 -8.77 -3.67 -4.17
C THR A 2 -7.38 -3.22 -3.68
N GLY A 3 -7.30 -2.45 -2.59
CA GLY A 3 -6.01 -2.00 -2.03
C GLY A 3 -5.10 -3.15 -1.57
N TYR A 4 -5.65 -4.18 -0.93
CA TYR A 4 -4.88 -5.35 -0.50
C TYR A 4 -4.38 -6.17 -1.69
N LEU A 5 -5.18 -6.30 -2.74
CA LEU A 5 -4.80 -6.97 -3.98
C LEU A 5 -3.60 -6.30 -4.66
N VAL A 6 -3.55 -4.96 -4.66
CA VAL A 6 -2.42 -4.20 -5.19
C VAL A 6 -1.15 -4.45 -4.36
N VAL A 7 -1.24 -4.38 -3.03
CA VAL A 7 -0.09 -4.63 -2.15
C VAL A 7 0.45 -6.05 -2.32
N ILE A 8 -0.43 -7.06 -2.33
CA ILE A 8 -0.03 -8.46 -2.52
C ILE A 8 0.64 -8.65 -3.89
N SER A 9 0.10 -8.04 -4.95
CA SER A 9 0.70 -8.11 -6.29
C SER A 9 2.11 -7.51 -6.34
N ILE A 10 2.33 -6.37 -5.68
CA ILE A 10 3.65 -5.73 -5.61
C ILE A 10 4.64 -6.63 -4.85
N LEU A 11 4.23 -7.17 -3.70
CA LEU A 11 5.08 -8.08 -2.93
C LEU A 11 5.41 -9.37 -3.70
N GLY A 12 4.43 -9.94 -4.40
CA GLY A 12 4.60 -11.12 -5.25
C GLY A 12 5.58 -10.87 -6.41
N TYR A 13 5.45 -9.74 -7.11
CA TYR A 13 6.40 -9.34 -8.15
C TYR A 13 7.82 -9.20 -7.60
N MET A 14 7.98 -8.55 -6.46
CA MET A 14 9.28 -8.38 -5.80
C MET A 14 9.93 -9.70 -5.44
N ALA A 15 9.16 -10.63 -4.86
CA ALA A 15 9.64 -11.97 -4.52
C ALA A 15 10.08 -12.75 -5.76
N PHE A 16 9.27 -12.71 -6.83
CA PHE A 16 9.59 -13.36 -8.11
C PHE A 16 10.88 -12.78 -8.73
N TYR A 17 10.98 -11.47 -8.80
CA TYR A 17 12.15 -10.77 -9.35
C TYR A 17 13.44 -11.12 -8.57
N LEU A 18 13.39 -11.11 -7.24
CA LEU A 18 14.53 -11.49 -6.40
C LEU A 18 14.90 -12.97 -6.57
N SER A 19 13.92 -13.85 -6.73
CA SER A 19 14.16 -15.28 -6.98
C SER A 19 14.92 -15.52 -8.28
N ILE A 20 14.61 -14.79 -9.35
CA ILE A 20 15.32 -14.89 -10.63
C ILE A 20 16.77 -14.40 -10.50
N GLN A 21 16.97 -13.26 -9.83
CA GLN A 21 18.30 -12.69 -9.57
C GLN A 21 19.18 -13.61 -8.73
N MET A 22 18.64 -14.18 -7.65
CA MET A 22 19.32 -15.17 -6.81
C MET A 22 19.71 -16.42 -7.60
N GLY A 23 18.81 -16.95 -8.43
CA GLY A 23 19.09 -18.11 -9.27
C GLY A 23 20.22 -17.87 -10.29
N GLN A 24 20.33 -16.65 -10.84
CA GLN A 24 21.44 -16.29 -11.72
C GLN A 24 22.78 -16.24 -10.99
N ILE A 25 22.80 -15.69 -9.77
CA ILE A 25 23.99 -15.65 -8.92
C ILE A 25 24.42 -17.07 -8.53
N ASP A 26 23.46 -17.91 -8.10
CA ASP A 26 23.72 -19.29 -7.70
C ASP A 26 24.32 -20.12 -8.85
N ARG A 27 23.77 -19.99 -10.05
CA ARG A 27 24.31 -20.64 -11.26
C ARG A 27 25.74 -20.21 -11.57
N LEU A 28 26.03 -18.91 -11.43
CA LEU A 28 27.35 -18.33 -11.69
C LEU A 28 28.40 -18.81 -10.66
N ILE A 29 27.99 -19.00 -9.40
CA ILE A 29 28.82 -19.57 -8.33
C ILE A 29 29.04 -21.07 -8.56
N HIS A 30 28.00 -21.81 -8.95
CA HIS A 30 28.07 -23.27 -9.14
C HIS A 30 28.91 -23.66 -10.36
N GLU A 31 28.88 -22.85 -11.43
CA GLU A 31 29.73 -23.02 -12.62
C GLU A 31 31.19 -22.58 -12.36
N ALA A 32 31.44 -21.78 -11.32
CA ALA A 32 32.77 -21.34 -10.93
C ALA A 32 33.55 -22.43 -10.19
N ARG A 33 34.10 -23.41 -10.92
CA ARG A 33 35.17 -24.29 -10.38
C ARG A 33 36.48 -23.52 -10.28
N LEU A 34 36.61 -22.73 -9.21
CA LEU A 34 37.76 -21.83 -8.96
C LEU A 34 39.12 -22.54 -9.01
N GLU A 35 39.17 -23.84 -8.69
CA GLU A 35 40.40 -24.65 -8.67
C GLU A 35 40.87 -25.11 -10.06
N ALA A 36 40.01 -25.03 -11.08
CA ALA A 36 40.30 -25.49 -12.45
C ALA A 36 40.28 -24.35 -13.49
N MET A 37 40.09 -23.11 -13.05
CA MET A 37 39.95 -21.93 -13.92
C MET A 37 41.26 -21.17 -14.06
N THR A 38 41.50 -20.62 -15.26
CA THR A 38 42.60 -19.67 -15.46
C THR A 38 42.31 -18.35 -14.75
N PRO A 39 43.35 -17.56 -14.39
CA PRO A 39 43.16 -16.25 -13.76
C PRO A 39 42.22 -15.32 -14.53
N GLU A 40 42.27 -15.33 -15.87
CA GLU A 40 41.39 -14.54 -16.75
C GLU A 40 39.91 -14.94 -16.68
N GLN A 41 39.64 -16.24 -16.51
CA GLN A 41 38.27 -16.74 -16.34
C GLN A 41 37.70 -16.33 -14.97
N ILE A 42 38.53 -16.35 -13.93
CA ILE A 42 38.15 -15.89 -12.58
C ILE A 42 37.83 -14.39 -12.60
N GLU A 43 38.64 -13.58 -13.30
CA GLU A 43 38.40 -12.14 -13.46
C GLU A 43 37.09 -11.87 -14.21
N THR A 44 36.83 -12.61 -15.29
CA THR A 44 35.57 -12.50 -16.05
C THR A 44 34.33 -12.80 -15.20
N ILE A 45 34.40 -13.81 -14.32
CA ILE A 45 33.30 -14.16 -13.40
C ILE A 45 33.11 -13.08 -12.34
N LYS A 46 34.20 -12.54 -11.78
CA LYS A 46 34.14 -11.43 -10.81
C LYS A 46 33.51 -10.19 -11.42
N ASP A 47 33.85 -9.86 -12.66
CA ASP A 47 33.26 -8.72 -13.37
C ASP A 47 31.76 -8.91 -13.59
N ARG A 48 31.34 -10.10 -14.04
CA ARG A 48 29.92 -10.43 -14.22
C ARG A 48 29.14 -10.36 -12.91
N LEU A 49 29.70 -10.94 -11.84
CA LEU A 49 29.07 -10.93 -10.51
C LEU A 49 28.95 -9.50 -9.97
N THR A 50 30.00 -8.70 -10.12
CA THR A 50 30.02 -7.28 -9.70
C THR A 50 28.99 -6.47 -10.46
N LEU A 51 28.88 -6.70 -11.78
CA LEU A 51 27.93 -5.99 -12.63
C LEU A 51 26.48 -6.37 -12.29
N THR A 52 26.19 -7.66 -12.08
CA THR A 52 24.87 -8.15 -11.65
C THR A 52 24.50 -7.59 -10.27
N THR A 53 25.41 -7.65 -9.31
CA THR A 53 25.18 -7.12 -7.94
C THR A 53 24.92 -5.61 -7.97
N ARG A 54 25.66 -4.86 -8.79
CA ARG A 54 25.49 -3.41 -8.93
C ARG A 54 24.15 -3.06 -9.57
N ARG A 55 23.69 -3.83 -10.56
CA ARG A 55 22.36 -3.67 -11.16
C ARG A 55 21.26 -3.92 -10.14
N LEU A 56 21.31 -5.06 -9.44
CA LEU A 56 20.36 -5.40 -8.38
C LEU A 56 20.32 -4.34 -7.28
N SER A 57 21.49 -3.86 -6.84
CA SER A 57 21.57 -2.78 -5.83
C SER A 57 20.91 -1.50 -6.31
N ASN A 58 21.14 -1.10 -7.56
CA ASN A 58 20.53 0.11 -8.13
C ASN A 58 19.01 -0.05 -8.29
N GLU A 59 18.54 -1.19 -8.79
CA GLU A 59 17.12 -1.47 -8.98
C GLU A 59 16.40 -1.52 -7.62
N ALA A 60 16.97 -2.18 -6.61
CA ALA A 60 16.44 -2.20 -5.25
C ALA A 60 16.35 -0.79 -4.62
N LYS A 61 17.35 0.07 -4.84
CA LYS A 61 17.32 1.47 -4.38
C LYS A 61 16.16 2.23 -5.00
N TRP A 62 15.96 2.11 -6.32
CA TRP A 62 14.86 2.78 -7.00
C TRP A 62 13.49 2.31 -6.51
N ILE A 63 13.34 1.00 -6.32
CA ILE A 63 12.10 0.43 -5.79
C ILE A 63 11.83 0.94 -4.38
N ALA A 64 12.84 1.02 -3.51
CA ALA A 64 12.71 1.56 -2.17
C ALA A 64 12.31 3.05 -2.17
N ILE A 65 12.92 3.86 -3.04
CA ILE A 65 12.62 5.29 -3.17
C ILE A 65 11.17 5.49 -3.65
N LEU A 66 10.78 4.82 -4.73
CA LEU A 66 9.42 4.93 -5.28
C LEU A 66 8.38 4.37 -4.31
N GLY A 67 8.65 3.22 -3.70
CA GLY A 67 7.79 2.61 -2.69
C GLY A 67 7.59 3.53 -1.48
N GLY A 68 8.66 4.16 -1.00
CA GLY A 68 8.59 5.15 0.07
C GLY A 68 7.74 6.36 -0.30
N LEU A 69 7.93 6.91 -1.50
CA LEU A 69 7.13 8.03 -2.00
C LEU A 69 5.63 7.69 -2.06
N PHE A 70 5.27 6.56 -2.67
CA PHE A 70 3.87 6.13 -2.75
C PHE A 70 3.27 5.80 -1.38
N SER A 71 4.05 5.26 -0.45
CA SER A 71 3.60 5.01 0.92
C SER A 71 3.25 6.30 1.65
N ILE A 72 4.04 7.36 1.48
CA ILE A 72 3.76 8.67 2.09
C ILE A 72 2.47 9.25 1.50
N ILE A 73 2.35 9.27 0.17
CA ILE A 73 1.16 9.79 -0.51
C ILE A 73 -0.10 9.01 -0.11
N GLY A 74 -0.03 7.68 -0.13
CA GLY A 74 -1.12 6.80 0.28
C GLY A 74 -1.50 6.99 1.74
N GLY A 75 -0.52 7.18 2.62
CA GLY A 75 -0.74 7.47 4.04
C GLY A 75 -1.48 8.79 4.26
N VAL A 76 -1.06 9.86 3.59
CA VAL A 76 -1.73 11.18 3.65
C VAL A 76 -3.16 11.08 3.12
N TYR A 77 -3.38 10.40 2.00
CA TYR A 77 -4.70 10.21 1.42
C TYR A 77 -5.63 9.42 2.35
N THR A 78 -5.12 8.32 2.91
CA THR A 78 -5.84 7.48 3.89
C THR A 78 -6.20 8.29 5.14
N TYR A 79 -5.27 9.07 5.66
CA TYR A 79 -5.54 9.91 6.82
C TYR A 79 -6.66 10.92 6.54
N ASN A 80 -6.58 11.62 5.41
CA ASN A 80 -7.52 12.69 5.08
C ASN A 80 -8.92 12.17 4.73
N LEU A 81 -9.04 11.02 4.07
CA LEU A 81 -10.33 10.51 3.60
C LEU A 81 -10.97 9.46 4.50
N VAL A 82 -10.18 8.78 5.35
CA VAL A 82 -10.69 7.72 6.21
C VAL A 82 -10.57 8.11 7.67
N VAL A 83 -9.35 8.35 8.16
CA VAL A 83 -9.11 8.57 9.59
C VAL A 83 -9.74 9.86 10.09
N ARG A 84 -9.57 10.97 9.37
CA ARG A 84 -10.10 12.28 9.77
C ARG A 84 -11.64 12.31 9.79
N PRO A 85 -12.36 11.81 8.77
CA PRO A 85 -13.82 11.70 8.83
C PRO A 85 -14.32 10.77 9.94
N LEU A 86 -13.68 9.61 10.14
CA LEU A 86 -14.07 8.69 11.21
C LEU A 86 -13.90 9.32 12.60
N ARG A 87 -12.80 10.04 12.85
CA ARG A 87 -12.62 10.77 14.12
C ARG A 87 -13.71 11.80 14.34
N LYS A 88 -14.09 12.57 13.31
CA LYS A 88 -15.21 13.51 13.40
C LYS A 88 -16.53 12.82 13.74
N LEU A 89 -16.82 11.67 13.13
CA LEU A 89 -18.02 10.88 13.43
C LEU A 89 -18.02 10.37 14.87
N VAL A 90 -16.89 9.84 15.35
CA VAL A 90 -16.77 9.40 16.75
C VAL A 90 -17.01 10.55 17.71
N THR A 91 -16.38 11.71 17.47
CA THR A 91 -16.63 12.90 18.28
C THR A 91 -18.11 13.30 18.26
N TYR A 92 -18.74 13.38 17.09
CA TYR A 92 -20.17 13.69 16.98
C TYR A 92 -21.05 12.74 17.79
N VAL A 93 -20.73 11.43 17.75
CA VAL A 93 -21.46 10.41 18.52
C VAL A 93 -21.27 10.57 20.03
N GLU A 94 -20.06 10.91 20.48
CA GLU A 94 -19.72 11.02 21.90
C GLU A 94 -20.20 12.32 22.54
N THR A 95 -20.11 13.45 21.83
CA THR A 95 -20.41 14.77 22.37
C THR A 95 -21.81 15.27 22.02
N GLY A 96 -22.45 14.71 20.99
CA GLY A 96 -23.71 15.23 20.44
C GLY A 96 -23.58 16.59 19.73
N GLU A 97 -22.39 17.20 19.78
CA GLU A 97 -22.07 18.49 19.18
C GLU A 97 -20.80 18.37 18.34
N GLY A 98 -20.88 18.74 17.07
CA GLY A 98 -19.75 18.75 16.14
C GLY A 98 -20.19 18.71 14.68
N ASP A 99 -19.40 19.31 13.80
CA ASP A 99 -19.68 19.26 12.36
C ASP A 99 -19.51 17.85 11.80
N LEU A 100 -20.57 17.35 11.16
CA LEU A 100 -20.53 16.15 10.35
C LEU A 100 -19.46 16.29 9.26
N PRO A 101 -18.69 15.24 8.95
CA PRO A 101 -17.70 15.31 7.89
C PRO A 101 -18.39 15.52 6.53
N GLU A 102 -17.93 16.51 5.76
CA GLU A 102 -18.35 16.68 4.37
C GLU A 102 -17.74 15.57 3.49
N ILE A 103 -18.49 14.50 3.27
CA ILE A 103 -18.06 13.39 2.43
C ILE A 103 -18.62 13.57 1.01
N LYS A 104 -17.75 14.03 0.10
CA LYS A 104 -18.10 14.28 -1.31
C LYS A 104 -18.54 13.03 -2.08
N ASN A 105 -18.01 11.85 -1.74
CA ASN A 105 -18.29 10.61 -2.48
C ASN A 105 -19.23 9.67 -1.73
N ASN A 106 -20.03 8.90 -2.45
CA ASN A 106 -20.84 7.81 -1.89
C ASN A 106 -19.92 6.63 -1.52
N ASN A 107 -19.32 6.70 -0.34
CA ASN A 107 -18.47 5.65 0.22
C ASN A 107 -19.10 5.05 1.49
N GLU A 108 -18.46 4.04 2.05
CA GLU A 108 -18.87 3.33 3.26
C GLU A 108 -18.95 4.28 4.47
N ILE A 109 -18.09 5.31 4.54
CA ILE A 109 -18.12 6.31 5.61
C ILE A 109 -19.36 7.20 5.50
N LYS A 110 -19.82 7.53 4.29
CA LYS A 110 -21.07 8.27 4.09
C LYS A 110 -22.27 7.44 4.50
N GLN A 111 -22.29 6.14 4.17
CA GLN A 111 -23.33 5.22 4.63
C GLN A 111 -23.36 5.13 6.16
N LEU A 112 -22.19 5.03 6.79
CA LEU A 112 -22.06 5.02 8.24
C LEU A 112 -22.56 6.33 8.87
N MET A 113 -22.17 7.47 8.31
CA MET A 113 -22.64 8.78 8.74
C MET A 113 -24.16 8.87 8.69
N THR A 114 -24.77 8.48 7.56
CA THR A 114 -26.23 8.49 7.41
C THR A 114 -26.92 7.60 8.45
N ALA A 115 -26.40 6.40 8.69
CA ALA A 115 -26.96 5.49 9.70
C ALA A 115 -26.90 6.09 11.11
N ILE A 116 -25.77 6.71 11.49
CA ILE A 116 -25.59 7.38 12.78
C ILE A 116 -26.58 8.54 12.91
N THR A 117 -26.67 9.42 11.91
CA THR A 117 -27.57 10.57 11.96
C THR A 117 -29.04 10.15 12.04
N THR A 118 -29.45 9.09 11.32
CA THR A 118 -30.82 8.57 11.37
C THR A 118 -31.17 7.95 12.74
N GLN A 119 -30.18 7.36 13.44
CA GLN A 119 -30.39 6.82 14.80
C GLN A 119 -30.39 7.90 15.88
N MET A 120 -29.69 9.02 15.63
CA MET A 120 -29.61 10.16 16.56
C MET A 120 -30.72 11.19 16.33
N GLU A 121 -31.38 11.18 15.18
CA GLU A 121 -32.62 11.93 14.98
C GLU A 121 -33.67 11.43 15.98
N PRO A 122 -34.22 12.30 16.84
CA PRO A 122 -35.31 11.91 17.71
C PRO A 122 -36.47 11.44 16.82
N ALA A 123 -37.09 10.31 17.17
CA ALA A 123 -38.25 9.77 16.48
C ALA A 123 -39.27 10.90 16.27
N SER A 124 -39.32 11.44 15.04
CA SER A 124 -40.29 12.46 14.71
C SER A 124 -41.66 11.79 14.77
N ASP A 125 -42.43 12.27 15.72
CA ASP A 125 -43.80 11.93 16.08
C ASP A 125 -44.64 11.51 14.85
N PRO A 126 -45.34 10.34 14.86
CA PRO A 126 -46.10 9.83 13.71
C PRO A 126 -47.43 10.57 13.49
N LYS A 127 -47.43 11.91 13.51
CA LYS A 127 -48.59 12.74 13.17
C LYS A 127 -48.21 14.02 12.44
N LYS A 128 -48.11 13.90 11.10
CA LYS A 128 -48.74 14.89 10.23
C LYS A 128 -49.25 14.21 8.96
N THR A 129 -50.45 13.67 9.12
CA THR A 129 -51.45 13.48 8.06
C THR A 129 -51.46 14.66 7.08
N THR A 130 -51.33 14.39 5.79
CA THR A 130 -51.99 15.14 4.69
C THR A 130 -53.48 15.30 5.07
N PRO A 131 -54.17 16.44 4.88
CA PRO A 131 -54.42 17.11 3.59
C PRO A 131 -54.40 18.66 3.72
N THR A 132 -54.52 19.54 2.72
CA THR A 132 -55.34 19.62 1.49
C THR A 132 -54.68 20.67 0.59
#